data_AF-A0AAE5T0E1-F1
#
_entry.id   AF-A0AAE5T0E1-F1
#
_cell.length_a   1.000
_cell.length_b   1.000
_cell.length_c   1.000
_cell.angle_alpha   90.00
_cell.angle_beta   90.00
_cell.angle_gamma   90.00
#
_symmetry.space_group_name_H-M   'P 1'
#
loop_
_entity.id
_entity.type
_entity.pdbx_description
1 polymer ?
#
loop_
_entity_poly.entity_id
_entity_poly.type
_entity_poly.pdbx_seq_one_letter_code
_entity_poly.pdbx_strand_id
1 'polypeptide(L)'
;MSHSIIRIAKVKSKVNSTGIQKHIQRENENYENVDIDLEKTHMNYDLVNDDKINLNDEIEKKIAENYQGKRKIRTDAIKHVDGLITSDNEFFKDKSQDEIRAFFEHSKEFIENEYGKDNLLYATVHMDEKTPHMHFGIVPITQDGRLSAKEVIGNKKALTEFQDRFNEHVNDKGYDLERGE
;
A
#
# COMPACT_ATOMS: atom_id res chain seq x y z
N MET A 1 -21.85 -10.49 -4.71
CA MET A 1 -20.96 -9.69 -5.57
C MET A 1 -19.79 -9.29 -4.72
N SER A 2 -18.58 -9.49 -5.23
CA SER A 2 -17.37 -9.15 -4.51
C SER A 2 -17.07 -7.67 -4.61
N HIS A 3 -16.32 -7.12 -3.65
CA HIS A 3 -16.08 -5.68 -3.55
C HIS A 3 -14.60 -5.34 -3.73
N SER A 4 -14.31 -4.28 -4.48
CA SER A 4 -12.96 -3.71 -4.52
C SER A 4 -12.71 -2.90 -3.24
N ILE A 5 -11.73 -3.31 -2.44
CA ILE A 5 -11.42 -2.67 -1.16
C ILE A 5 -10.07 -1.97 -1.28
N ILE A 6 -10.07 -0.66 -1.05
CA ILE A 6 -8.85 0.14 -0.86
C ILE A 6 -8.99 1.02 0.38
N ARG A 7 -7.96 1.02 1.22
CA ARG A 7 -7.92 1.80 2.47
C ARG A 7 -6.53 2.38 2.67
N ILE A 8 -6.45 3.52 3.37
CA ILE A 8 -5.18 4.15 3.71
C ILE A 8 -5.17 4.69 5.14
N ALA A 9 -4.00 4.64 5.75
CA ALA A 9 -3.73 5.07 7.11
C ALA A 9 -2.45 5.93 7.18
N LYS A 10 -2.54 7.05 7.90
CA LYS A 10 -1.37 7.91 8.15
C LYS A 10 -0.52 7.30 9.26
N VAL A 11 0.76 7.07 8.99
CA VAL A 11 1.70 6.50 9.95
C VAL A 11 2.38 7.65 10.71
N LYS A 12 2.14 7.69 12.02
CA LYS A 12 2.46 8.87 12.85
C LYS A 12 3.91 8.93 13.33
N SER A 13 4.66 7.84 13.32
CA SER A 13 6.01 7.80 13.86
C SER A 13 6.90 6.76 13.17
N LYS A 14 8.23 6.93 13.30
CA LYS A 14 9.23 5.97 12.83
C LYS A 14 9.06 4.58 13.47
N VAL A 15 8.64 4.55 14.74
CA VAL A 15 8.37 3.31 15.47
C VAL A 15 7.19 2.58 14.85
N ASN A 16 6.13 3.29 14.46
CA ASN A 16 5.00 2.69 13.76
C ASN A 16 5.43 2.17 12.37
N SER A 17 6.27 2.92 11.63
CA SER A 17 6.83 2.43 10.37
C SER A 17 7.64 1.15 10.56
N THR A 18 8.47 1.04 11.60
CA THR A 18 9.18 -0.20 11.91
C THR A 18 8.23 -1.34 12.26
N GLY A 19 7.15 -1.08 12.99
CA GLY A 19 6.13 -2.09 13.28
C GLY A 19 5.46 -2.61 12.00
N ILE A 20 5.12 -1.70 11.07
CA ILE A 20 4.58 -2.05 9.75
C ILE A 20 5.61 -2.86 8.96
N GLN A 21 6.86 -2.40 8.88
CA GLN A 21 7.96 -3.11 8.23
C GLN A 21 8.03 -4.58 8.67
N LYS A 22 8.08 -4.81 9.98
CA LYS A 22 8.17 -6.17 10.53
C LYS A 22 6.97 -7.04 10.18
N HIS A 23 5.78 -6.43 10.08
CA HIS A 23 4.59 -7.14 9.64
C HIS A 23 4.66 -7.48 8.15
N ILE A 24 4.86 -6.48 7.28
CA ILE A 24 4.81 -6.66 5.82
C ILE A 24 5.96 -7.53 5.28
N GLN A 25 7.16 -7.42 5.87
CA GLN A 25 8.34 -8.19 5.48
C GLN A 25 8.55 -9.44 6.33
N ARG A 26 7.56 -9.80 7.16
CA ARG A 26 7.56 -10.99 8.01
C ARG A 26 8.85 -11.12 8.85
N GLU A 27 9.20 -10.07 9.58
CA GLU A 27 10.38 -10.00 10.47
C GLU A 27 10.02 -10.15 11.97
N ASN A 28 8.77 -10.41 12.31
CA ASN A 28 8.41 -10.74 13.69
C ASN A 28 8.77 -12.20 14.00
N GLU A 29 9.15 -12.44 15.26
CA GLU A 29 9.47 -13.79 15.77
C GLU A 29 8.20 -14.60 16.05
N ASN A 30 7.12 -13.93 16.49
CA ASN A 30 5.85 -14.56 16.88
C ASN A 30 4.66 -13.87 16.19
N TYR A 31 3.76 -14.67 15.61
CA TYR A 31 2.53 -14.22 14.95
C TYR A 31 1.26 -14.74 15.66
N GLU A 32 1.32 -15.11 16.94
CA GLU A 32 0.28 -15.85 17.67
C GLU A 32 -1.14 -15.24 17.62
N ASN A 33 -1.28 -13.96 17.26
CA ASN A 33 -2.56 -13.26 17.15
C ASN A 33 -3.05 -13.04 15.70
N VAL A 34 -2.37 -13.62 14.71
CA VAL A 34 -2.68 -13.44 13.29
C VAL A 34 -2.86 -14.81 12.64
N ASP A 35 -3.90 -14.96 11.81
CA ASP A 35 -4.14 -16.14 10.98
C ASP A 35 -3.08 -16.24 9.84
N ILE A 36 -1.79 -16.31 10.18
CA ILE A 36 -0.67 -16.46 9.25
C ILE A 36 -0.30 -17.94 9.13
N ASP A 37 -0.34 -18.43 7.90
CA ASP A 37 0.11 -19.74 7.49
C ASP A 37 1.57 -19.67 7.03
N LEU A 38 2.50 -19.95 7.94
CA LEU A 38 3.95 -19.87 7.70
C LEU A 38 4.42 -20.75 6.53
N GLU A 39 3.69 -21.82 6.20
CA GLU A 39 4.02 -22.65 5.05
C GLU A 39 3.81 -21.90 3.73
N LYS A 40 2.95 -20.89 3.70
CA LYS A 40 2.65 -20.05 2.51
C LYS A 40 3.45 -18.75 2.47
N THR A 41 4.19 -18.38 3.50
CA THR A 41 4.93 -17.10 3.52
C THR A 41 5.91 -16.95 2.35
N HIS A 42 6.46 -18.06 1.84
CA HIS A 42 7.31 -18.05 0.65
C HIS A 42 6.58 -17.63 -0.65
N MET A 43 5.24 -17.60 -0.63
CA MET A 43 4.38 -17.13 -1.72
C MET A 43 4.11 -15.62 -1.64
N ASN A 44 4.52 -14.93 -0.57
CA ASN A 44 4.44 -13.48 -0.48
C ASN A 44 5.49 -12.86 -1.41
N TYR A 45 5.19 -11.67 -1.94
CA TYR A 45 6.11 -10.96 -2.85
C TYR A 45 5.90 -9.45 -2.78
N ASP A 46 6.93 -8.68 -3.10
CA ASP A 46 6.84 -7.24 -3.27
C ASP A 46 6.93 -6.90 -4.76
N LEU A 47 6.04 -6.04 -5.24
CA LEU A 47 5.96 -5.62 -6.65
C LEU A 47 6.83 -4.37 -6.95
N VAL A 48 7.55 -3.86 -5.95
CA VAL A 48 8.43 -2.69 -6.02
C VAL A 48 9.87 -3.04 -5.69
N ASN A 49 10.08 -3.87 -4.66
CA ASN A 49 11.41 -4.22 -4.17
C ASN A 49 11.71 -5.71 -4.36
N ASP A 50 12.91 -6.04 -4.83
CA ASP A 50 13.35 -7.44 -4.93
C ASP A 50 13.76 -8.02 -3.56
N ASP A 51 14.27 -7.15 -2.68
CA ASP A 51 14.79 -7.50 -1.36
C ASP A 51 14.08 -6.72 -0.25
N LYS A 52 14.27 -7.20 0.98
CA LYS A 52 13.81 -6.51 2.19
C LYS A 52 14.44 -5.12 2.31
N ILE A 53 13.63 -4.14 2.70
CA ILE A 53 14.04 -2.74 2.88
C ILE A 53 13.80 -2.25 4.31
N ASN A 54 14.71 -1.39 4.78
CA ASN A 54 14.44 -0.59 5.98
C ASN A 54 13.54 0.58 5.59
N LEU A 55 12.27 0.56 6.04
CA LEU A 55 11.30 1.59 5.68
C LEU A 55 11.74 2.99 6.11
N ASN A 56 12.32 3.13 7.31
CA ASN A 56 12.73 4.45 7.78
C ASN A 56 13.87 5.03 6.94
N ASP A 57 14.81 4.20 6.51
CA ASP A 57 15.93 4.64 5.68
C ASP A 57 15.43 5.02 4.28
N GLU A 58 14.58 4.21 3.67
CA GLU A 58 14.03 4.49 2.33
C GLU A 58 13.11 5.73 2.33
N ILE A 59 12.33 5.95 3.40
CA ILE A 59 11.54 7.17 3.60
C ILE A 59 12.45 8.40 3.63
N GLU A 60 13.52 8.39 4.43
CA GLU A 60 14.41 9.55 4.54
C GLU A 60 15.20 9.77 3.24
N LYS A 61 15.58 8.70 2.55
CA LYS A 61 16.23 8.76 1.22
C LYS A 61 15.32 9.43 0.19
N LYS A 62 14.08 8.96 0.01
CA LYS A 62 13.12 9.57 -0.92
C LYS A 62 12.80 11.02 -0.58
N ILE A 63 12.71 11.35 0.71
CA ILE A 63 12.56 12.75 1.15
C ILE A 63 13.79 13.57 0.75
N ALA A 64 15.01 13.07 0.98
CA ALA A 64 16.23 13.80 0.64
C ALA A 64 16.36 14.03 -0.87
N GLU A 65 15.94 13.06 -1.69
CA GLU A 65 16.00 13.12 -3.15
C GLU A 65 14.94 14.05 -3.75
N ASN A 66 13.72 14.03 -3.22
CA ASN A 66 12.55 14.63 -3.88
C ASN A 66 11.97 15.86 -3.16
N TYR A 67 12.38 16.16 -1.93
CA TYR A 67 11.89 17.33 -1.22
C TYR A 67 12.50 18.62 -1.78
N GLN A 68 11.65 19.48 -2.34
CA GLN A 68 12.03 20.78 -2.91
C GLN A 68 11.58 21.96 -2.03
N GLY A 69 11.02 21.68 -0.86
CA GLY A 69 10.56 22.71 0.05
C GLY A 69 11.72 23.54 0.63
N LYS A 70 11.48 24.83 0.81
CA LYS A 70 12.50 25.79 1.31
C LYS A 70 12.65 25.80 2.84
N ARG A 71 11.87 25.01 3.56
CA ARG A 71 11.78 25.02 5.03
C ARG A 71 12.18 23.67 5.59
N LYS A 72 12.64 23.66 6.84
CA LYS A 72 12.84 22.41 7.57
C LYS A 72 11.51 21.65 7.67
N ILE A 73 11.54 20.35 7.39
CA ILE A 73 10.40 19.47 7.59
C ILE A 73 10.06 19.43 9.08
N ARG A 74 8.79 19.63 9.41
CA ARG A 74 8.29 19.56 10.79
C ARG A 74 8.52 18.16 11.37
N THR A 75 8.85 18.08 12.66
CA THR A 75 9.19 16.82 13.33
C THR A 75 8.01 15.85 13.42
N ASP A 76 6.79 16.38 13.44
CA ASP A 76 5.52 15.66 13.44
C ASP A 76 4.87 15.59 12.05
N ALA A 77 5.67 15.73 10.98
CA ALA A 77 5.20 15.51 9.62
C ALA A 77 4.86 14.04 9.44
N ILE A 78 3.73 13.76 8.79
CA ILE A 78 3.43 12.41 8.30
C ILE A 78 4.34 12.16 7.10
N LYS A 79 5.36 11.33 7.31
CA LYS A 79 6.34 10.92 6.29
C LYS A 79 5.96 9.63 5.58
N HIS A 80 5.03 8.86 6.14
CA HIS A 80 4.65 7.55 5.66
C HIS A 80 3.12 7.40 5.73
N VAL A 81 2.57 6.89 4.64
CA VAL A 81 1.17 6.48 4.52
C VAL A 81 1.19 5.03 4.09
N ASP A 82 0.53 4.18 4.86
CA ASP A 82 0.34 2.77 4.54
C ASP A 82 -1.08 2.58 4.00
N GLY A 83 -1.25 1.69 3.05
CA GLY A 83 -2.51 1.36 2.43
C GLY A 83 -2.70 -0.13 2.25
N LEU A 84 -3.95 -0.55 2.16
CA LEU A 84 -4.39 -1.92 1.97
C LEU A 84 -5.26 -1.99 0.72
N ILE A 85 -4.96 -2.95 -0.15
CA ILE A 85 -5.80 -3.32 -1.29
C ILE A 85 -6.17 -4.79 -1.19
N THR A 86 -7.46 -5.10 -1.33
CA THR A 86 -7.95 -6.48 -1.34
C THR A 86 -9.35 -6.55 -1.97
N SER A 87 -9.92 -7.76 -1.96
CA SER A 87 -11.32 -8.06 -2.20
C SER A 87 -11.80 -9.03 -1.13
N ASP A 88 -12.94 -9.68 -1.31
CA ASP A 88 -13.35 -10.78 -0.46
C ASP A 88 -12.73 -12.12 -0.87
N ASN A 89 -12.94 -13.15 -0.03
CA ASN A 89 -12.46 -14.49 -0.32
C ASN A 89 -13.13 -15.12 -1.54
N GLU A 90 -14.40 -14.77 -1.83
CA GLU A 90 -15.09 -15.32 -2.99
C GLU A 90 -14.45 -14.89 -4.30
N PHE A 91 -13.98 -13.65 -4.39
CA PHE A 91 -13.26 -13.15 -5.56
C PHE A 91 -12.00 -13.96 -5.87
N PHE A 92 -11.24 -14.35 -4.83
CA PHE A 92 -9.95 -15.02 -5.01
C PHE A 92 -10.03 -16.55 -5.06
N LYS A 93 -11.14 -17.15 -4.61
CA LYS A 93 -11.28 -18.60 -4.34
C LYS A 93 -10.85 -19.50 -5.50
N ASP A 94 -11.16 -19.11 -6.73
CA ASP A 94 -10.91 -19.92 -7.94
C ASP A 94 -9.87 -19.30 -8.88
N LYS A 95 -9.11 -18.31 -8.41
CA LYS A 95 -8.06 -17.64 -9.19
C LYS A 95 -6.72 -18.34 -9.03
N SER A 96 -5.99 -18.47 -10.13
CA SER A 96 -4.58 -18.87 -10.14
C SER A 96 -3.69 -17.80 -9.51
N GLN A 97 -2.47 -18.18 -9.12
CA GLN A 97 -1.49 -17.21 -8.59
C GLN A 97 -1.19 -16.09 -9.59
N ASP A 98 -1.15 -16.39 -10.88
CA ASP A 98 -0.92 -15.40 -11.94
C ASP A 98 -2.09 -14.42 -12.07
N GLU A 99 -3.34 -14.88 -11.95
CA GLU A 99 -4.52 -13.99 -11.96
C GLU A 99 -4.57 -13.09 -10.73
N ILE A 100 -4.20 -13.61 -9.56
CA ILE A 100 -4.09 -12.84 -8.32
C ILE A 100 -2.97 -11.81 -8.45
N ARG A 101 -1.82 -12.21 -8.99
CA ARG A 101 -0.71 -11.30 -9.23
C ARG A 101 -1.08 -10.19 -10.20
N ALA A 102 -1.75 -10.52 -11.30
CA ALA A 102 -2.23 -9.52 -12.27
C ALA A 102 -3.17 -8.49 -11.62
N PHE A 103 -4.06 -8.93 -10.72
CA PHE A 103 -4.93 -8.01 -9.96
C PHE A 103 -4.12 -7.02 -9.12
N PHE A 104 -3.09 -7.48 -8.42
CA PHE A 104 -2.24 -6.62 -7.60
C PHE A 104 -1.27 -5.76 -8.42
N GLU A 105 -0.81 -6.23 -9.58
CA GLU A 105 -0.03 -5.43 -10.53
C GLU A 105 -0.86 -4.29 -11.10
N HIS A 106 -2.10 -4.55 -11.55
CA HIS A 106 -3.03 -3.50 -11.96
C HIS A 106 -3.38 -2.54 -10.82
N SER A 107 -3.48 -3.05 -9.59
CA SER A 107 -3.69 -2.21 -8.41
C SER A 107 -2.47 -1.33 -8.11
N LYS A 108 -1.25 -1.84 -8.30
CA LYS A 108 -0.02 -1.05 -8.18
C LYS A 108 0.04 0.05 -9.23
N GLU A 109 -0.31 -0.24 -10.49
CA GLU A 109 -0.39 0.76 -11.56
C GLU A 109 -1.31 1.92 -11.15
N PHE A 110 -2.46 1.63 -10.54
CA PHE A 110 -3.35 2.67 -10.02
C PHE A 110 -2.67 3.55 -8.96
N ILE A 111 -1.97 2.95 -7.99
CA ILE A 111 -1.24 3.68 -6.95
C ILE A 111 -0.10 4.53 -7.54
N GLU A 112 0.64 4.01 -8.52
CA GLU A 112 1.68 4.76 -9.23
C GLU A 112 1.11 5.96 -9.99
N ASN A 113 -0.08 5.82 -10.60
CA ASN A 113 -0.75 6.90 -11.30
C ASN A 113 -1.31 7.97 -10.33
N GLU A 114 -1.84 7.55 -9.17
CA GLU A 114 -2.45 8.44 -8.19
C GLU A 114 -1.40 9.23 -7.39
N TYR A 115 -0.32 8.58 -6.96
CA TYR A 115 0.65 9.17 -6.04
C TYR A 115 2.04 9.39 -6.65
N GLY A 116 2.29 8.87 -7.85
CA GLY A 116 3.60 8.92 -8.51
C GLY A 116 4.49 7.77 -8.07
N LYS A 117 5.15 7.15 -9.05
CA LYS A 117 6.08 6.03 -8.83
C LYS A 117 7.20 6.35 -7.84
N ASP A 118 7.73 7.58 -7.88
CA ASP A 118 8.82 8.00 -7.00
C ASP A 118 8.42 8.08 -5.53
N ASN A 119 7.12 8.25 -5.25
CA ASN A 119 6.59 8.27 -3.89
C ASN A 119 6.35 6.87 -3.32
N LEU A 120 6.30 5.83 -4.15
CA LEU A 120 6.02 4.45 -3.72
C LEU A 120 7.24 3.84 -3.02
N LEU A 121 7.02 3.28 -1.82
CA LEU A 121 8.03 2.63 -0.98
C LEU A 121 8.04 1.11 -1.16
N TYR A 122 6.85 0.50 -1.17
CA TYR A 122 6.65 -0.94 -1.29
C TYR A 122 5.24 -1.22 -1.80
N ALA A 123 5.05 -2.40 -2.38
CA ALA A 123 3.74 -2.97 -2.69
C ALA A 123 3.79 -4.48 -2.43
N THR A 124 3.72 -4.85 -1.15
CA THR A 124 3.90 -6.21 -0.67
C THR A 124 2.57 -6.96 -0.61
N VAL A 125 2.47 -8.08 -1.33
CA VAL A 125 1.32 -8.98 -1.35
C VAL A 125 1.52 -10.10 -0.34
N HIS A 126 0.54 -10.25 0.55
CA HIS A 126 0.43 -11.37 1.47
C HIS A 126 -0.54 -12.42 0.91
N MET A 127 -0.03 -13.63 0.73
CA MET A 127 -0.74 -14.84 0.30
C MET A 127 -0.89 -15.85 1.44
N ASP A 128 -0.25 -15.59 2.58
CA ASP A 128 -0.18 -16.44 3.76
C ASP A 128 -1.20 -16.10 4.84
N GLU A 129 -2.13 -15.17 4.58
CA GLU A 129 -3.23 -14.83 5.47
C GLU A 129 -4.57 -15.30 4.88
N LYS A 130 -5.67 -15.08 5.63
CA LYS A 130 -7.01 -15.56 5.27
C LYS A 130 -7.46 -15.18 3.86
N THR A 131 -7.20 -13.95 3.45
CA THR A 131 -7.56 -13.41 2.12
C THR A 131 -6.33 -12.77 1.51
N PRO A 132 -5.99 -13.04 0.24
CA PRO A 132 -4.93 -12.32 -0.46
C PRO A 132 -5.12 -10.81 -0.39
N HIS A 133 -4.08 -10.08 0.01
CA HIS A 133 -4.14 -8.63 0.09
C HIS A 133 -2.76 -8.01 -0.12
N MET A 134 -2.75 -6.75 -0.54
CA MET A 134 -1.53 -5.99 -0.77
C MET A 134 -1.45 -4.82 0.18
N HIS A 135 -0.33 -4.72 0.90
CA HIS A 135 0.08 -3.49 1.56
C HIS A 135 0.89 -2.63 0.60
N PHE A 136 0.58 -1.34 0.53
CA PHE A 136 1.40 -0.38 -0.20
C PHE A 136 1.76 0.81 0.67
N GLY A 137 2.99 1.29 0.55
CA GLY A 137 3.49 2.43 1.33
C GLY A 137 3.88 3.59 0.42
N ILE A 138 3.52 4.82 0.79
CA ILE A 138 4.01 6.02 0.09
C ILE A 138 4.65 7.04 1.02
N VAL A 139 5.58 7.81 0.47
CA VAL A 139 6.00 9.11 1.02
C VAL A 139 5.12 10.19 0.40
N PRO A 140 4.37 10.99 1.18
CA PRO A 140 3.40 11.93 0.63
C PRO A 140 4.07 13.25 0.20
N ILE A 141 4.92 13.19 -0.82
CA ILE A 141 5.50 14.36 -1.48
C ILE A 141 4.54 14.84 -2.56
N THR A 142 4.11 16.09 -2.48
CA THR A 142 3.22 16.73 -3.43
C THR A 142 3.93 16.98 -4.76
N GLN A 143 3.18 17.24 -5.83
CA GLN A 143 3.73 17.53 -7.15
C GLN A 143 4.68 18.73 -7.16
N ASP A 144 4.49 19.71 -6.26
CA ASP A 144 5.39 20.86 -6.07
C ASP A 144 6.55 20.58 -5.10
N GLY A 145 6.79 19.31 -4.74
CA GLY A 145 7.95 18.87 -3.95
C GLY A 145 7.86 19.13 -2.45
N ARG A 146 6.69 19.45 -1.89
CA ARG A 146 6.49 19.59 -0.44
C ARG A 146 6.08 18.26 0.19
N LEU A 147 6.40 18.05 1.46
CA LEU A 147 5.90 16.90 2.21
C LEU A 147 4.55 17.26 2.88
N SER A 148 3.44 16.69 2.38
CA SER A 148 2.10 16.98 2.90
C SER A 148 1.11 15.83 2.68
N ALA A 149 1.01 14.93 3.65
CA ALA A 149 -0.03 13.87 3.65
C ALA A 149 -1.46 14.40 3.60
N LYS A 150 -1.72 15.62 4.09
CA LYS A 150 -3.06 16.22 4.01
C LYS A 150 -3.44 16.55 2.57
N GLU A 151 -2.47 17.00 1.78
CA GLU A 151 -2.70 17.42 0.40
C GLU A 151 -2.72 16.22 -0.55
N VAL A 152 -1.78 15.28 -0.37
CA VAL A 152 -1.70 14.05 -1.16
C VAL A 152 -2.92 13.15 -0.94
N ILE A 153 -3.35 12.94 0.31
CA ILE A 153 -4.52 12.08 0.61
C ILE A 153 -5.85 12.83 0.48
N GLY A 154 -5.83 14.14 0.74
CA GLY A 154 -7.04 14.95 0.82
C GLY A 154 -7.86 14.72 2.10
N ASN A 155 -9.16 14.98 1.98
CA ASN A 155 -10.15 14.92 3.06
C ASN A 155 -11.07 13.69 2.90
N LYS A 156 -12.12 13.59 3.73
CA LYS A 156 -13.08 12.47 3.65
C LYS A 156 -13.70 12.32 2.26
N LYS A 157 -14.03 13.43 1.59
CA LYS A 157 -14.59 13.40 0.23
C LYS A 157 -13.57 12.84 -0.78
N ALA A 158 -12.31 13.30 -0.71
CA ALA A 158 -11.25 12.79 -1.57
C ALA A 158 -11.02 11.28 -1.37
N LEU A 159 -11.15 10.77 -0.13
CA LEU A 159 -11.07 9.34 0.16
C LEU A 159 -12.24 8.55 -0.44
N THR A 160 -13.45 9.08 -0.40
CA THR A 160 -14.62 8.49 -1.07
C THR A 160 -14.41 8.42 -2.58
N GLU A 161 -13.96 9.53 -3.19
CA GLU A 161 -13.65 9.58 -4.62
C GLU A 161 -12.47 8.68 -5.00
N PHE A 162 -11.51 8.47 -4.08
CA PHE A 162 -10.39 7.57 -4.29
C PHE A 162 -10.84 6.10 -4.34
N GLN A 163 -11.81 5.70 -3.51
CA GLN A 163 -12.45 4.39 -3.64
C GLN A 163 -13.22 4.24 -4.95
N ASP A 164 -13.92 5.29 -5.40
CA ASP A 164 -14.65 5.29 -6.68
C ASP A 164 -13.68 5.08 -7.85
N ARG A 165 -12.60 5.87 -7.91
CA ARG A 165 -11.58 5.76 -8.97
C ARG A 165 -10.88 4.40 -8.95
N PHE A 166 -10.60 3.85 -7.77
CA PHE A 166 -10.01 2.51 -7.68
C PHE A 166 -10.95 1.45 -8.24
N ASN A 167 -12.24 1.51 -7.89
CA ASN A 167 -13.25 0.58 -8.40
C ASN A 167 -13.39 0.67 -9.93
N GLU A 168 -13.45 1.90 -10.46
CA GLU A 168 -13.47 2.14 -11.91
C GLU A 168 -12.23 1.53 -12.59
N HIS A 169 -11.03 1.81 -12.06
CA HIS A 169 -9.78 1.30 -12.61
C HIS A 169 -9.72 -0.23 -12.65
N VAL A 170 -10.11 -0.93 -11.58
CA VAL A 170 -10.10 -2.40 -11.58
C VAL A 170 -11.18 -2.98 -12.49
N ASN A 171 -12.33 -2.32 -12.63
CA ASN A 171 -13.39 -2.77 -13.54
C ASN A 171 -13.04 -2.55 -15.02
N ASP A 172 -12.31 -1.49 -15.34
CA ASP A 172 -11.74 -1.28 -16.68
C ASP A 172 -10.74 -2.37 -17.07
N LYS A 173 -10.14 -3.05 -16.08
CA LYS A 173 -9.27 -4.22 -16.27
C LYS A 173 -10.04 -5.55 -16.29
N GLY A 174 -11.36 -5.52 -16.09
CA GLY A 174 -12.26 -6.67 -16.25
C GLY A 174 -12.56 -7.48 -14.98
N TYR A 175 -12.37 -6.92 -13.78
CA TYR A 175 -12.53 -7.69 -12.52
C TYR A 175 -13.97 -7.80 -11.97
N ASP A 176 -14.95 -7.08 -12.54
CA ASP A 176 -16.38 -7.12 -12.16
C ASP A 176 -16.63 -7.07 -10.63
N LEU A 177 -16.17 -5.99 -10.01
CA LEU A 177 -16.25 -5.75 -8.56
C LEU A 177 -17.19 -4.58 -8.25
N GLU A 178 -17.97 -4.72 -7.18
CA GLU A 178 -18.73 -3.60 -6.61
C GLU A 178 -17.81 -2.67 -5.82
N ARG A 179 -18.19 -1.40 -5.75
CA ARG A 179 -17.48 -0.39 -4.95
C ARG A 179 -17.58 -0.74 -3.47
N GLY A 180 -16.44 -0.96 -2.81
CA GLY A 180 -16.38 -1.16 -1.36
C GLY A 180 -16.93 0.05 -0.58
N GLU A 181 -17.52 -0.22 0.59
CA GLU A 181 -18.00 0.81 1.53
C GLU A 181 -16.86 1.61 2.19
#